data_AF-A0A4Z0GK68-F1
#
_entry.id   AF-A0A4Z0GK68-F1
#
_cell.length_a   1.000
_cell.length_b   1.000
_cell.length_c   1.000
_cell.angle_alpha   90.00
_cell.angle_beta   90.00
_cell.angle_gamma   90.00
#
_symmetry.space_group_name_H-M   'P 1'
#
loop_
_entity.id
_entity.type
_entity.pdbx_description
1 polymer ?
#
loop_
_entity_poly.entity_id
_entity_poly.type
_entity_poly.pdbx_seq_one_letter_code
_entity_poly.pdbx_strand_id
1 'polypeptide(L)'
;MTTLYPLLWRIFQPMLTLLEIEELVCRLKPIASILRSKQICRRGLMLAILKRHFHTVKYQFSITLLEKVMLTIGFVGILIIMRETQSFSYKYLSLQYPNYVYTSIMSIALAMWFWTYYSSKFSFSKVRRIKAKLLQVIKTNDFYISEVKRRHKRIISSLKFVFYYKGRFLIVETYSAGARYTKSANDLGEILESALGLPLEDKNEQSPEKTAYKLTIKKPERIHLYNPSDLTDKHYKILLDEFKAWDFVKNPHAIICGATGSGKTTMVYEMMLFFAHQGADLFIADPKRSDLSGLKYWIPNSDSSVVNTPGQIAKMTSRLVNLMNDRYENFFSSKHGKRGQNYISYNLRPIVLIFDEIASFMAMDKKIAKEVEDHLKQIIMMGRQAGIYVILSTQKPMAEAVPTAIRDQMGLRIALGKMSKSGYHMTLGDDWDSLPSAEVGTGKGYIYIDGLNWSNPHPFEAPYIDMDSINYEETLAHFLQLGEQQFAQEEYKN
;
A
#
# COMPACT_ATOMS: atom_id res chain seq x y z
N MET A 1 31.34 -3.30 -58.52
CA MET A 1 30.06 -3.56 -57.80
C MET A 1 29.90 -5.02 -57.36
N THR A 2 30.94 -5.86 -57.42
CA THR A 2 30.85 -7.31 -57.16
C THR A 2 31.48 -7.77 -55.84
N THR A 3 32.03 -6.85 -55.03
CA THR A 3 32.73 -7.20 -53.76
C THR A 3 32.01 -6.76 -52.49
N LEU A 4 30.96 -5.93 -52.55
CA LEU A 4 30.22 -5.44 -51.36
C LEU A 4 29.01 -6.32 -50.97
N TYR A 5 28.47 -7.07 -51.93
CA TYR A 5 27.25 -7.88 -51.75
C TYR A 5 27.42 -9.03 -50.73
N PRO A 6 28.55 -9.77 -50.69
CA PRO A 6 28.75 -10.84 -49.72
C PRO A 6 28.92 -10.33 -48.27
N LEU A 7 29.45 -9.11 -48.11
CA LEU A 7 29.65 -8.47 -46.81
C LEU A 7 28.31 -8.02 -46.21
N LEU A 8 27.44 -7.44 -47.04
CA LEU A 8 26.07 -7.08 -46.66
C LEU A 8 25.23 -8.33 -46.34
N TRP A 9 25.35 -9.40 -47.12
CA TRP A 9 24.62 -10.66 -46.86
C TRP A 9 24.98 -11.30 -45.50
N ARG A 10 26.25 -11.27 -45.09
CA ARG A 10 26.69 -11.77 -43.77
C ARG A 10 26.20 -10.90 -42.59
N ILE A 11 26.00 -9.60 -42.81
CA ILE A 11 25.50 -8.67 -41.77
C ILE A 11 23.98 -8.84 -41.56
N PHE A 12 23.22 -9.21 -42.61
CA PHE A 12 21.76 -9.35 -42.56
C PHE A 12 21.26 -10.76 -42.19
N GLN A 13 22.11 -11.79 -42.22
CA GLN A 13 21.72 -13.17 -41.90
C GLN A 13 21.16 -13.37 -40.47
N PRO A 14 21.65 -12.70 -39.40
CA PRO A 14 21.09 -12.83 -38.05
C PRO A 14 19.71 -12.17 -37.88
N MET A 15 19.25 -11.40 -38.87
CA MET A 15 18.02 -10.59 -38.79
C MET A 15 16.77 -11.35 -39.25
N LEU A 16 16.94 -12.54 -39.86
CA LEU A 16 15.87 -13.30 -40.52
C LEU A 16 15.46 -14.60 -39.78
N THR A 17 16.08 -14.94 -38.64
CA THR A 17 15.66 -16.08 -37.82
C THR A 17 14.45 -15.71 -36.96
N LEU A 18 13.29 -15.84 -37.59
CA LEU A 18 11.93 -15.65 -37.08
C LEU A 18 11.47 -16.87 -36.24
N LEU A 19 12.28 -17.32 -35.28
CA LEU A 19 12.08 -18.58 -34.53
C LEU A 19 11.53 -18.42 -33.11
N GLU A 20 11.48 -17.21 -32.55
CA GLU A 20 10.95 -17.00 -31.18
C GLU A 20 9.42 -16.82 -31.12
N ILE A 21 8.75 -16.66 -32.27
CA ILE A 21 7.29 -16.44 -32.31
C ILE A 21 6.51 -17.76 -32.25
N GLU A 22 7.04 -18.87 -32.80
CA GLU A 22 6.35 -20.17 -32.74
C GLU A 22 6.34 -20.78 -31.33
N GLU A 23 7.41 -20.58 -30.55
CA GLU A 23 7.47 -21.06 -29.16
C GLU A 23 6.45 -20.34 -28.25
N LEU A 24 6.20 -19.05 -28.51
CA LEU A 24 5.25 -18.24 -27.75
C LEU A 24 3.79 -18.58 -28.11
N VAL A 25 3.53 -18.90 -29.39
CA VAL A 25 2.20 -19.32 -29.86
C VAL A 25 1.85 -20.73 -29.36
N CYS A 26 2.83 -21.62 -29.21
CA CYS A 26 2.62 -22.95 -28.64
C CYS A 26 2.31 -22.92 -27.12
N ARG A 27 2.89 -21.99 -26.34
CA ARG A 27 2.59 -21.86 -24.89
C ARG A 27 1.22 -21.25 -24.58
N LEU A 28 0.57 -20.57 -25.54
CA LEU A 28 -0.72 -19.90 -25.33
C LEU A 28 -1.95 -20.76 -25.71
N LYS A 29 -1.77 -21.87 -26.43
CA LYS A 29 -2.86 -22.80 -26.80
C LYS A 29 -3.63 -23.42 -25.62
N PRO A 30 -3.02 -23.74 -24.46
CA PRO A 30 -3.76 -24.30 -23.31
C PRO A 30 -4.66 -23.28 -22.60
N ILE A 31 -4.37 -21.98 -22.72
CA ILE A 31 -5.13 -20.91 -22.04
C ILE A 31 -6.44 -20.63 -22.78
N ALA A 32 -6.46 -20.83 -24.09
CA ALA A 32 -7.64 -20.62 -24.93
C ALA A 32 -8.73 -21.70 -24.74
N SER A 33 -8.38 -22.92 -24.30
CA SER A 33 -9.36 -24.00 -24.05
C SER A 33 -10.07 -23.86 -22.70
N ILE A 34 -9.39 -23.36 -21.67
CA ILE A 34 -9.95 -23.15 -20.32
C ILE A 34 -10.98 -21.99 -20.30
N LEU A 35 -10.86 -21.03 -21.20
CA LEU A 35 -11.72 -19.84 -21.25
C LEU A 35 -13.07 -20.04 -21.98
N ARG A 36 -13.35 -21.24 -22.52
CA ARG A 36 -14.65 -21.52 -23.16
C ARG A 36 -15.77 -21.92 -22.18
N SER A 37 -15.49 -22.19 -20.91
CA SER A 37 -16.48 -22.80 -20.00
C SER A 37 -17.15 -21.85 -18.99
N LYS A 38 -16.77 -20.57 -18.88
CA LYS A 38 -17.47 -19.63 -17.98
C LYS A 38 -17.69 -18.26 -18.63
N GLN A 39 -18.92 -18.03 -19.09
CA GLN A 39 -19.43 -16.70 -19.40
C GLN A 39 -19.42 -15.86 -18.12
N ILE A 40 -18.71 -14.72 -18.12
CA ILE A 40 -19.11 -13.42 -17.55
C ILE A 40 -17.91 -12.44 -17.61
N CYS A 41 -18.11 -11.34 -18.34
CA CYS A 41 -17.55 -10.00 -18.14
C CYS A 41 -16.04 -9.79 -17.80
N ARG A 42 -15.11 -10.30 -18.61
CA ARG A 42 -13.68 -9.85 -18.58
C ARG A 42 -13.06 -9.57 -19.94
N ARG A 43 -13.80 -8.97 -20.89
CA ARG A 43 -13.22 -8.54 -22.18
C ARG A 43 -12.35 -7.28 -22.06
N GLY A 44 -12.59 -6.37 -21.11
CA GLY A 44 -11.84 -5.10 -21.01
C GLY A 44 -10.44 -5.22 -20.41
N LEU A 45 -10.27 -6.03 -19.36
CA LEU A 45 -9.02 -6.08 -18.58
C LEU A 45 -7.93 -6.89 -19.29
N MET A 46 -8.29 -8.02 -19.92
CA MET A 46 -7.32 -8.86 -20.63
C MET A 46 -6.83 -8.18 -21.92
N LEU A 47 -7.70 -7.45 -22.64
CA LEU A 47 -7.32 -6.62 -23.78
C LEU A 47 -6.42 -5.44 -23.37
N ALA A 48 -6.61 -4.87 -22.19
CA ALA A 48 -5.78 -3.79 -21.69
C ALA A 48 -4.37 -4.27 -21.30
N ILE A 49 -4.26 -5.44 -20.63
CA ILE A 49 -2.96 -6.01 -20.22
C ILE A 49 -2.18 -6.53 -21.43
N LEU A 50 -2.84 -7.25 -22.35
CA LEU A 50 -2.23 -7.69 -23.61
C LEU A 50 -1.85 -6.52 -24.51
N LYS A 51 -2.68 -5.46 -24.63
CA LYS A 51 -2.29 -4.24 -25.35
C LYS A 51 -1.07 -3.60 -24.69
N ARG A 52 -1.02 -3.46 -23.36
CA ARG A 52 0.09 -2.77 -22.69
C ARG A 52 1.41 -3.53 -22.86
N HIS A 53 1.42 -4.85 -22.72
CA HIS A 53 2.64 -5.65 -22.92
C HIS A 53 3.08 -5.68 -24.39
N PHE A 54 2.16 -5.90 -25.35
CA PHE A 54 2.50 -5.84 -26.78
C PHE A 54 2.94 -4.44 -27.22
N HIS A 55 2.37 -3.36 -26.66
CA HIS A 55 2.79 -2.01 -26.99
C HIS A 55 4.18 -1.69 -26.45
N THR A 56 4.53 -2.18 -25.25
CA THR A 56 5.83 -1.92 -24.62
C THR A 56 6.95 -2.66 -25.35
N VAL A 57 6.72 -3.93 -25.72
CA VAL A 57 7.69 -4.74 -26.49
C VAL A 57 7.81 -4.25 -27.94
N LYS A 58 6.70 -3.89 -28.61
CA LYS A 58 6.77 -3.20 -29.92
C LYS A 58 7.49 -1.85 -29.83
N TYR A 59 7.34 -1.10 -28.73
CA TYR A 59 7.99 0.21 -28.60
C TYR A 59 9.51 0.10 -28.48
N GLN A 60 9.99 -0.83 -27.64
CA GLN A 60 11.41 -1.00 -27.42
C GLN A 60 12.12 -1.50 -28.69
N PHE A 61 11.49 -2.43 -29.42
CA PHE A 61 12.02 -2.97 -30.67
C PHE A 61 11.98 -1.92 -31.82
N SER A 62 10.90 -1.13 -31.91
CA SER A 62 10.75 -0.06 -32.90
C SER A 62 11.80 1.04 -32.73
N ILE A 63 12.14 1.43 -31.49
CA ILE A 63 13.10 2.51 -31.23
C ILE A 63 14.52 2.09 -31.61
N THR A 64 14.94 0.87 -31.25
CA THR A 64 16.27 0.36 -31.64
C THR A 64 16.40 0.11 -33.14
N LEU A 65 15.30 -0.21 -33.83
CA LEU A 65 15.27 -0.36 -35.29
C LEU A 65 15.34 1.01 -35.98
N LEU A 66 14.63 2.01 -35.47
CA LEU A 66 14.64 3.37 -36.02
C LEU A 66 16.02 4.02 -35.88
N GLU A 67 16.70 3.85 -34.74
CA GLU A 67 18.05 4.37 -34.53
C GLU A 67 19.05 3.75 -35.52
N LYS A 68 18.98 2.43 -35.73
CA LYS A 68 19.86 1.73 -36.67
C LYS A 68 19.58 2.13 -38.12
N VAL A 69 18.31 2.28 -38.51
CA VAL A 69 17.92 2.72 -39.85
C VAL A 69 18.40 4.16 -40.13
N MET A 70 18.23 5.08 -39.17
CA MET A 70 18.67 6.47 -39.32
C MET A 70 20.20 6.59 -39.41
N LEU A 71 20.95 5.79 -38.63
CA LEU A 71 22.41 5.74 -38.74
C LEU A 71 22.87 5.15 -40.08
N THR A 72 22.20 4.10 -40.59
CA THR A 72 22.54 3.54 -41.91
C THR A 72 22.21 4.49 -43.06
N ILE A 73 21.09 5.21 -43.02
CA ILE A 73 20.73 6.18 -44.06
C ILE A 73 21.71 7.36 -44.05
N GLY A 74 22.08 7.84 -42.85
CA GLY A 74 23.11 8.88 -42.70
C GLY A 74 24.48 8.45 -43.24
N PHE A 75 24.91 7.21 -42.93
CA PHE A 75 26.19 6.67 -43.39
C PHE A 75 26.22 6.44 -44.91
N VAL A 76 25.13 5.92 -45.49
CA VAL A 76 24.99 5.76 -46.95
C VAL A 76 24.96 7.11 -47.65
N GLY A 77 24.29 8.12 -47.08
CA GLY A 77 24.31 9.50 -47.58
C GLY A 77 25.73 10.08 -47.64
N ILE A 78 26.52 9.89 -46.59
CA ILE A 78 27.92 10.36 -46.53
C ILE A 78 28.78 9.64 -47.58
N LEU A 79 28.63 8.32 -47.75
CA LEU A 79 29.39 7.56 -48.74
C LEU A 79 29.05 7.94 -50.19
N ILE A 80 27.80 8.30 -50.47
CA ILE A 80 27.38 8.80 -51.80
C ILE A 80 27.99 10.17 -52.07
N ILE A 81 28.00 11.07 -51.08
CA ILE A 81 28.64 12.40 -51.17
C ILE A 81 30.16 12.27 -51.35
N MET A 82 30.82 11.36 -50.62
CA MET A 82 32.25 11.08 -50.77
C MET A 82 32.59 10.43 -52.13
N ARG A 83 31.66 9.65 -52.69
CA ARG A 83 31.85 9.02 -54.01
C ARG A 83 31.73 10.02 -55.16
N GLU A 84 30.79 10.97 -55.10
CA GLU A 84 30.62 11.96 -56.17
C GLU A 84 31.68 13.08 -56.16
N THR A 85 32.25 13.39 -54.99
CA THR A 85 33.32 14.40 -54.86
C THR A 85 34.65 13.97 -55.51
N GLN A 86 34.89 12.67 -55.74
CA GLN A 86 36.07 12.18 -56.48
C GLN A 86 35.89 12.18 -58.00
N SER A 87 34.68 12.35 -58.53
CA SER A 87 34.39 12.15 -59.96
C SER A 87 34.03 13.42 -60.75
N PHE A 88 34.07 14.62 -60.16
CA PHE A 88 33.58 15.81 -60.85
C PHE A 88 34.64 16.88 -61.13
N SER A 89 34.96 16.99 -62.43
CA SER A 89 35.68 18.09 -63.06
C SER A 89 34.86 19.40 -63.00
N TYR A 90 35.58 20.52 -62.87
CA TYR A 90 35.17 21.90 -62.58
C TYR A 90 34.24 22.59 -63.62
N LYS A 91 33.13 21.97 -64.09
CA LYS A 91 32.31 22.61 -65.15
C LYS A 91 30.78 22.62 -65.02
N TYR A 92 30.19 22.13 -63.92
CA TYR A 92 28.73 22.22 -63.72
C TYR A 92 28.38 22.69 -62.30
N LEU A 93 28.78 23.92 -61.97
CA LEU A 93 28.57 24.50 -60.63
C LEU A 93 27.22 25.24 -60.47
N SER A 94 26.35 25.33 -61.49
CA SER A 94 25.22 26.28 -61.45
C SER A 94 23.81 25.70 -61.28
N LEU A 95 23.60 24.37 -61.31
CA LEU A 95 22.24 23.81 -61.29
C LEU A 95 21.93 22.69 -60.27
N GLN A 96 22.94 22.11 -59.58
CA GLN A 96 22.71 21.10 -58.54
C GLN A 96 22.80 21.62 -57.10
N TYR A 97 23.36 22.81 -56.89
CA TYR A 97 23.39 23.48 -55.58
C TYR A 97 22.01 23.65 -54.90
N PRO A 98 20.90 23.94 -55.62
CA PRO A 98 19.61 24.17 -54.98
C PRO A 98 19.08 22.96 -54.20
N ASN A 99 19.31 21.74 -54.70
CA ASN A 99 18.75 20.51 -54.11
C ASN A 99 19.49 20.08 -52.84
N TYR A 100 20.81 20.26 -52.78
CA TYR A 100 21.59 19.99 -51.56
C TYR A 100 21.31 20.99 -50.45
N VAL A 101 21.09 22.26 -50.81
CA VAL A 101 20.67 23.30 -49.86
C VAL A 101 19.27 22.98 -49.32
N TYR A 102 18.33 22.56 -50.17
CA TYR A 102 16.97 22.22 -49.75
C TYR A 102 16.92 21.00 -48.81
N THR A 103 17.67 19.93 -49.12
CA THR A 103 17.74 18.73 -48.26
C THR A 103 18.43 19.03 -46.92
N SER A 104 19.46 19.87 -46.92
CA SER A 104 20.12 20.34 -45.70
C SER A 104 19.17 21.19 -44.84
N ILE A 105 18.41 22.10 -45.45
CA ILE A 105 17.41 22.91 -44.74
C ILE A 105 16.30 22.03 -44.16
N MET A 106 15.80 21.03 -44.90
CA MET A 106 14.77 20.12 -44.39
C MET A 106 15.26 19.23 -43.25
N SER A 107 16.48 18.72 -43.32
CA SER A 107 17.05 17.93 -42.23
C SER A 107 17.28 18.76 -40.96
N ILE A 108 17.72 20.02 -41.11
CA ILE A 108 17.82 20.98 -40.00
C ILE A 108 16.43 21.31 -39.44
N ALA A 109 15.43 21.54 -40.29
CA ALA A 109 14.06 21.81 -39.86
C ALA A 109 13.43 20.61 -39.12
N LEU A 110 13.68 19.39 -39.58
CA LEU A 110 13.28 18.15 -38.90
C LEU A 110 14.00 17.98 -37.56
N ALA A 111 15.30 18.25 -37.51
CA ALA A 111 16.07 18.21 -36.27
C ALA A 111 15.58 19.29 -35.27
N MET A 112 15.27 20.49 -35.74
CA MET A 112 14.66 21.55 -34.93
C MET A 112 13.24 21.20 -34.49
N TRP A 113 12.43 20.57 -35.35
CA TRP A 113 11.09 20.09 -35.00
C TRP A 113 11.15 18.97 -33.96
N PHE A 114 12.09 18.04 -34.10
CA PHE A 114 12.33 16.96 -33.13
C PHE A 114 12.88 17.53 -31.81
N TRP A 115 13.82 18.48 -31.88
CA TRP A 115 14.35 19.18 -30.70
C TRP A 115 13.27 19.96 -29.98
N THR A 116 12.43 20.72 -30.70
CA THR A 116 11.31 21.48 -30.13
C THR A 116 10.24 20.53 -29.58
N TYR A 117 9.92 19.43 -30.26
CA TYR A 117 8.99 18.41 -29.78
C TYR A 117 9.47 17.74 -28.49
N TYR A 118 10.72 17.30 -28.44
CA TYR A 118 11.30 16.71 -27.23
C TYR A 118 11.52 17.75 -26.12
N SER A 119 11.92 18.97 -26.44
CA SER A 119 12.06 20.05 -25.43
C SER A 119 10.72 20.66 -25.01
N SER A 120 9.63 20.41 -25.74
CA SER A 120 8.29 20.89 -25.39
C SER A 120 7.73 20.24 -24.13
N LYS A 121 6.80 20.94 -23.47
CA LYS A 121 6.01 20.41 -22.35
C LYS A 121 5.18 19.16 -22.72
N PHE A 122 4.98 18.90 -24.01
CA PHE A 122 4.24 17.74 -24.53
C PHE A 122 5.11 16.48 -24.71
N SER A 123 6.41 16.56 -24.41
CA SER A 123 7.30 15.40 -24.43
C SER A 123 6.74 14.21 -23.62
N PHE A 124 6.79 13.01 -24.21
CA PHE A 124 6.31 11.77 -23.61
C PHE A 124 7.10 11.33 -22.36
N SER A 125 8.24 11.96 -22.05
CA SER A 125 9.02 11.63 -20.87
C SER A 125 8.24 11.92 -19.57
N LYS A 126 7.95 10.86 -18.80
CA LYS A 126 7.25 10.91 -17.51
C LYS A 126 7.85 11.95 -16.55
N VAL A 127 9.19 12.06 -16.54
CA VAL A 127 9.95 13.02 -15.73
C VAL A 127 9.66 14.46 -16.14
N ARG A 128 9.62 14.76 -17.45
CA ARG A 128 9.31 16.12 -17.93
C ARG A 128 7.87 16.54 -17.60
N ARG A 129 6.92 15.60 -17.66
CA ARG A 129 5.52 15.86 -17.25
C ARG A 129 5.41 16.24 -15.78
N ILE A 130 6.08 15.51 -14.89
CA ILE A 130 6.12 15.84 -13.46
C ILE A 130 6.80 17.18 -13.23
N LYS A 131 7.95 17.44 -13.86
CA LYS A 131 8.62 18.76 -13.80
C LYS A 131 7.70 19.89 -14.25
N ALA A 132 6.97 19.71 -15.36
CA ALA A 132 6.04 20.72 -15.87
C ALA A 132 4.87 20.96 -14.90
N LYS A 133 4.29 19.91 -14.31
CA LYS A 133 3.24 20.00 -13.30
C LYS A 133 3.72 20.68 -12.02
N LEU A 134 4.89 20.31 -11.50
CA LEU A 134 5.48 20.96 -10.32
C LEU A 134 5.81 22.43 -10.58
N LEU A 135 6.31 22.77 -11.77
CA LEU A 135 6.51 24.16 -12.18
C LEU A 135 5.18 24.93 -12.24
N GLN A 136 4.10 24.29 -12.68
CA GLN A 136 2.77 24.88 -12.67
C GLN A 136 2.29 25.13 -11.24
N VAL A 137 2.52 24.20 -10.30
CA VAL A 137 2.24 24.39 -8.88
C VAL A 137 2.93 25.65 -8.33
N ILE A 138 4.21 25.85 -8.66
CA ILE A 138 4.95 27.07 -8.24
C ILE A 138 4.29 28.34 -8.78
N LYS A 139 3.90 28.33 -10.07
CA LYS A 139 3.37 29.51 -10.74
C LYS A 139 1.96 29.88 -10.32
N THR A 140 1.08 28.88 -10.19
CA THR A 140 -0.34 29.09 -9.88
C THR A 140 -0.56 29.53 -8.43
N ASN A 141 0.34 29.13 -7.51
CA ASN A 141 0.24 29.47 -6.09
C ASN A 141 1.26 30.54 -5.66
N ASP A 142 1.89 31.23 -6.62
CA ASP A 142 2.88 32.30 -6.37
C ASP A 142 4.02 31.94 -5.41
N PHE A 143 4.52 30.69 -5.47
CA PHE A 143 5.67 30.23 -4.68
C PHE A 143 7.01 30.73 -5.23
N TYR A 144 7.08 32.00 -5.62
CA TYR A 144 8.27 32.66 -6.13
C TYR A 144 8.28 34.16 -5.82
N ILE A 145 9.47 34.71 -5.55
CA ILE A 145 9.72 36.15 -5.44
C ILE A 145 10.30 36.64 -6.75
N SER A 146 9.78 37.75 -7.25
CA SER A 146 10.30 38.42 -8.41
C SER A 146 10.54 39.90 -8.15
N GLU A 147 11.60 40.44 -8.72
CA GLU A 147 11.88 41.88 -8.77
C GLU A 147 11.72 42.36 -10.21
N VAL A 148 11.14 43.54 -10.39
CA VAL A 148 11.02 44.17 -11.70
C VAL A 148 12.21 45.09 -11.90
N LYS A 149 13.15 44.70 -12.75
CA LYS A 149 14.26 45.55 -13.19
C LYS A 149 14.11 45.87 -14.66
N ARG A 150 14.17 47.15 -15.02
CA ARG A 150 14.16 47.65 -16.42
C ARG A 150 13.08 46.99 -17.30
N ARG A 151 11.82 46.99 -16.83
CA ARG A 151 10.64 46.40 -17.50
C ARG A 151 10.59 44.86 -17.62
N HIS A 152 11.58 44.13 -17.08
CA HIS A 152 11.53 42.65 -17.01
C HIS A 152 11.35 42.15 -15.58
N LYS A 153 10.39 41.26 -15.37
CA LYS A 153 10.15 40.55 -14.10
C LYS A 153 11.19 39.43 -13.97
N ARG A 154 12.17 39.58 -13.09
CA ARG A 154 13.20 38.57 -12.81
C ARG A 154 12.85 37.83 -11.53
N ILE A 155 12.82 36.50 -11.59
CA ILE A 155 12.61 35.67 -10.39
C ILE A 155 13.92 35.65 -9.60
N ILE A 156 13.86 36.04 -8.32
CA ILE A 156 14.99 36.07 -7.39
C ILE A 156 15.10 34.74 -6.63
N SER A 157 13.96 34.25 -6.14
CA SER A 157 13.88 33.02 -5.34
C SER A 157 12.57 32.31 -5.62
N SER A 158 12.56 30.99 -5.55
CA SER A 158 11.34 30.18 -5.68
C SER A 158 11.43 28.94 -4.80
N LEU A 159 10.28 28.38 -4.47
CA LEU A 159 10.22 27.05 -3.88
C LEU A 159 10.91 26.04 -4.82
N LYS A 160 11.73 25.17 -4.25
CA LYS A 160 12.44 24.13 -5.00
C LYS A 160 11.81 22.78 -4.70
N PHE A 161 11.48 22.06 -5.76
CA PHE A 161 11.07 20.66 -5.69
C PHE A 161 12.19 19.76 -6.19
N VAL A 162 12.46 18.71 -5.43
CA VAL A 162 13.22 17.54 -5.88
C VAL A 162 12.23 16.37 -5.90
N PHE A 163 12.30 15.49 -6.90
CA PHE A 163 11.46 14.30 -6.89
C PHE A 163 12.20 13.10 -7.44
N TYR A 164 11.83 11.92 -6.92
CA TYR A 164 12.39 10.64 -7.34
C TYR A 164 11.38 9.52 -7.10
N TYR A 165 11.61 8.39 -7.75
CA TYR A 165 10.80 7.19 -7.59
C TYR A 165 11.41 6.27 -6.53
N LYS A 166 10.58 5.74 -5.64
CA LYS A 166 10.99 4.73 -4.66
C LYS A 166 9.91 3.65 -4.59
N GLY A 167 10.16 2.51 -5.23
CA GLY A 167 9.18 1.42 -5.35
C GLY A 167 7.89 1.91 -6.00
N ARG A 168 6.75 1.80 -5.28
CA ARG A 168 5.43 2.26 -5.74
C ARG A 168 5.15 3.75 -5.51
N PHE A 169 6.11 4.51 -5.00
CA PHE A 169 5.93 5.90 -4.62
C PHE A 169 6.68 6.87 -5.53
N LEU A 170 6.07 8.03 -5.75
CA LEU A 170 6.73 9.25 -6.19
C LEU A 170 6.96 10.10 -4.95
N ILE A 171 8.22 10.29 -4.57
CA ILE A 171 8.57 11.19 -3.47
C ILE A 171 8.83 12.57 -4.08
N VAL A 172 8.17 13.59 -3.53
CA VAL A 172 8.40 14.99 -3.87
C VAL A 172 8.90 15.67 -2.60
N GLU A 173 10.13 16.15 -2.60
CA GLU A 173 10.73 16.90 -1.51
C GLU A 173 10.72 18.39 -1.82
N THR A 174 10.34 19.19 -0.83
CA THR A 174 10.39 20.65 -0.88
C THR A 174 11.49 21.17 0.03
N TYR A 175 12.11 22.27 -0.40
CA TYR A 175 13.06 23.00 0.43
C TYR A 175 12.54 24.42 0.67
N SER A 176 12.06 24.70 1.88
CA SER A 176 11.64 26.05 2.31
C SER A 176 12.89 26.85 2.64
N ALA A 177 13.34 27.70 1.71
CA ALA A 177 14.48 28.60 1.92
C ALA A 177 14.08 29.77 2.87
N GLY A 178 13.91 29.47 4.16
CA GLY A 178 13.58 30.42 5.22
C GLY A 178 12.08 30.62 5.51
N ALA A 179 11.79 31.40 6.57
CA ALA A 179 10.49 31.55 7.24
C ALA A 179 9.28 31.92 6.34
N ARG A 180 9.51 32.46 5.13
CA ARG A 180 8.44 32.94 4.25
C ARG A 180 7.67 31.80 3.55
N TYR A 181 8.31 30.64 3.37
CA TYR A 181 7.70 29.49 2.68
C TYR A 181 7.37 28.31 3.61
N THR A 182 7.71 28.41 4.91
CA THR A 182 7.50 27.32 5.88
C THR A 182 6.02 27.00 6.08
N LYS A 183 5.16 28.01 6.23
CA LYS A 183 3.70 27.80 6.30
C LYS A 183 3.12 27.23 5.00
N SER A 184 3.57 27.74 3.86
CA SER A 184 3.10 27.30 2.54
C SER A 184 3.55 25.90 2.17
N ALA A 185 4.71 25.44 2.67
CA ALA A 185 5.15 24.07 2.48
C ALA A 185 4.15 23.12 3.15
N ASN A 186 3.73 23.38 4.38
CA ASN A 186 2.88 22.46 5.13
C ASN A 186 1.54 22.12 4.45
N ASP A 187 1.02 23.03 3.62
CA ASP A 187 -0.26 22.88 2.89
C ASP A 187 -0.10 22.38 1.43
N LEU A 188 1.11 22.01 0.99
CA LEU A 188 1.34 21.55 -0.39
C LEU A 188 0.75 20.17 -0.70
N GLY A 189 0.36 19.39 0.32
CA GLY A 189 -0.13 18.03 0.14
C GLY A 189 -1.28 17.95 -0.88
N GLU A 190 -2.38 18.64 -0.60
CA GLU A 190 -3.58 18.63 -1.46
C GLU A 190 -3.29 19.22 -2.85
N ILE A 191 -2.46 20.26 -2.91
CA ILE A 191 -2.06 20.89 -4.18
C ILE A 191 -1.26 19.90 -5.04
N LEU A 192 -0.35 19.13 -4.42
CA LEU A 192 0.45 18.11 -5.11
C LEU A 192 -0.42 16.92 -5.53
N GLU A 193 -1.35 16.47 -4.69
CA GLU A 193 -2.32 15.42 -5.06
C GLU A 193 -3.09 15.81 -6.32
N SER A 194 -3.67 17.01 -6.32
CA SER A 194 -4.47 17.54 -7.42
C SER A 194 -3.64 17.75 -8.68
N ALA A 195 -2.47 18.38 -8.56
CA ALA A 195 -1.62 18.67 -9.72
C ALA A 195 -1.04 17.41 -10.36
N LEU A 196 -0.60 16.44 -9.54
CA LEU A 196 0.01 15.21 -10.02
C LEU A 196 -1.03 14.16 -10.42
N GLY A 197 -2.24 14.22 -9.84
CA GLY A 197 -3.29 13.21 -9.98
C GLY A 197 -2.91 11.91 -9.29
N LEU A 198 -2.17 12.00 -8.18
CA LEU A 198 -1.68 10.86 -7.41
C LEU A 198 -2.08 11.06 -5.95
N PRO A 199 -2.67 10.06 -5.27
CA PRO A 199 -3.01 10.18 -3.86
C PRO A 199 -1.75 10.31 -3.01
N LEU A 200 -1.77 11.24 -2.06
CA LEU A 200 -0.79 11.42 -1.01
C LEU A 200 -1.00 10.33 0.02
N GLU A 201 0.04 9.60 0.32
CA GLU A 201 0.00 8.53 1.30
C GLU A 201 0.62 8.96 2.64
N ASP A 202 1.63 9.83 2.62
CA ASP A 202 2.28 10.33 3.83
C ASP A 202 3.00 11.67 3.59
N LYS A 203 3.16 12.46 4.65
CA LYS A 203 3.88 13.73 4.68
C LYS A 203 4.87 13.71 5.85
N ASN A 204 6.15 13.60 5.55
CA ASN A 204 7.19 13.54 6.56
C ASN A 204 7.99 14.85 6.59
N GLU A 205 7.92 15.57 7.71
CA GLU A 205 8.73 16.76 7.98
C GLU A 205 10.09 16.33 8.54
N GLN A 206 11.11 16.28 7.69
CA GLN A 206 12.46 15.87 8.09
C GLN A 206 13.21 17.02 8.80
N SER A 207 12.87 18.26 8.48
CA SER A 207 13.37 19.47 9.14
C SER A 207 12.45 20.66 8.82
N PRO A 208 12.53 21.80 9.54
CA PRO A 208 11.74 23.01 9.22
C PRO A 208 11.96 23.53 7.78
N GLU A 209 13.08 23.15 7.17
CA GLU A 209 13.46 23.53 5.82
C GLU A 209 13.19 22.45 4.77
N LYS A 210 12.78 21.23 5.17
CA LYS A 210 12.62 20.08 4.27
C LYS A 210 11.42 19.22 4.62
N THR A 211 10.47 19.17 3.69
CA THR A 211 9.27 18.32 3.79
C THR A 211 9.21 17.35 2.61
N ALA A 212 8.93 16.07 2.88
CA ALA A 212 8.80 15.03 1.88
C ALA A 212 7.34 14.56 1.76
N TYR A 213 6.77 14.67 0.56
CA TYR A 213 5.44 14.18 0.21
C TYR A 213 5.55 12.87 -0.53
N LYS A 214 4.92 11.84 -0.01
CA LYS A 214 4.93 10.48 -0.56
C LYS A 214 3.64 10.22 -1.31
N LEU A 215 3.69 10.28 -2.64
CA LEU A 215 2.52 10.06 -3.49
C LEU A 215 2.51 8.65 -4.08
N THR A 216 1.35 8.01 -4.11
CA THR A 216 1.18 6.63 -4.53
C THR A 216 0.93 6.51 -6.03
N ILE A 217 1.78 5.72 -6.70
CA ILE A 217 1.70 5.47 -8.16
C ILE A 217 0.87 4.23 -8.46
N LYS A 218 1.08 3.17 -7.67
CA LYS A 218 0.33 1.92 -7.74
C LYS A 218 -0.31 1.67 -6.38
N LYS A 219 -1.64 1.51 -6.36
CA LYS A 219 -2.38 1.10 -5.16
C LYS A 219 -2.01 -0.34 -4.79
N PRO A 220 -1.91 -0.68 -3.49
CA PRO A 220 -1.80 -2.07 -3.06
C PRO A 220 -2.96 -2.90 -3.60
N GLU A 221 -2.68 -4.16 -3.92
CA GLU A 221 -3.73 -5.13 -4.20
C GLU A 221 -4.39 -5.56 -2.88
N ARG A 222 -5.73 -5.64 -2.90
CA ARG A 222 -6.53 -6.12 -1.77
C ARG A 222 -6.30 -7.62 -1.61
N ILE A 223 -6.15 -8.07 -0.37
CA ILE A 223 -6.06 -9.50 -0.07
C ILE A 223 -7.45 -10.10 -0.13
N HIS A 224 -7.57 -11.20 -0.86
CA HIS A 224 -8.80 -11.99 -0.93
C HIS A 224 -8.50 -13.37 -0.36
N LEU A 225 -9.29 -13.77 0.64
CA LEU A 225 -9.25 -15.09 1.25
C LEU A 225 -10.42 -15.89 0.68
N TYR A 226 -10.09 -16.83 -0.21
CA TYR A 226 -11.04 -17.77 -0.81
C TYR A 226 -10.89 -19.17 -0.22
N ASN A 227 -9.70 -19.49 0.31
CA ASN A 227 -9.41 -20.76 0.94
C ASN A 227 -8.63 -20.53 2.24
N PRO A 228 -8.71 -21.47 3.21
CA PRO A 228 -7.90 -21.41 4.43
C PRO A 228 -6.39 -21.36 4.15
N SER A 229 -5.93 -21.97 3.06
CA SER A 229 -4.54 -21.95 2.61
C SER A 229 -4.03 -20.57 2.16
N ASP A 230 -4.93 -19.61 1.92
CA ASP A 230 -4.55 -18.25 1.53
C ASP A 230 -3.98 -17.46 2.73
N LEU A 231 -4.17 -17.96 3.96
CA LEU A 231 -3.54 -17.43 5.16
C LEU A 231 -2.04 -17.73 5.11
N THR A 232 -1.24 -16.71 4.79
CA THR A 232 0.21 -16.86 4.81
C THR A 232 0.72 -17.10 6.22
N ASP A 233 1.55 -18.14 6.40
CA ASP A 233 2.32 -18.39 7.62
C ASP A 233 3.41 -17.33 7.82
N LYS A 234 2.99 -16.16 8.27
CA LYS A 234 3.87 -15.16 8.82
C LYS A 234 3.74 -15.23 10.32
N HIS A 235 4.56 -16.08 10.94
CA HIS A 235 4.59 -16.26 12.39
C HIS A 235 4.45 -14.92 13.11
N TYR A 236 3.33 -14.77 13.80
CA TYR A 236 2.97 -13.62 14.60
C TYR A 236 2.80 -12.27 13.86
N LYS A 237 2.54 -12.29 12.54
CA LYS A 237 2.26 -11.08 11.73
C LYS A 237 1.04 -11.26 10.84
N ILE A 238 0.03 -10.42 11.04
CA ILE A 238 -1.17 -10.40 10.21
C ILE A 238 -0.89 -9.59 8.95
N LEU A 239 -1.05 -10.18 7.76
CA LEU A 239 -0.98 -9.44 6.51
C LEU A 239 -2.30 -8.70 6.28
N LEU A 240 -2.24 -7.38 6.09
CA LEU A 240 -3.43 -6.51 5.96
C LEU A 240 -3.61 -6.04 4.51
N ASP A 241 -2.51 -5.79 3.80
CA ASP A 241 -2.48 -5.63 2.34
C ASP A 241 -1.12 -6.11 1.78
N GLU A 242 -0.87 -5.93 0.47
CA GLU A 242 0.40 -6.31 -0.19
C GLU A 242 1.66 -5.77 0.53
N PHE A 243 1.58 -4.64 1.21
CA PHE A 243 2.72 -3.95 1.84
C PHE A 243 2.57 -3.70 3.35
N LYS A 244 1.35 -3.77 3.91
CA LYS A 244 1.06 -3.55 5.32
C LYS A 244 0.88 -4.87 6.04
N ALA A 245 1.63 -5.05 7.12
CA ALA A 245 1.47 -6.17 8.03
C ALA A 245 1.51 -5.66 9.47
N TRP A 246 0.66 -6.22 10.31
CA TRP A 246 0.61 -5.92 11.74
C TRP A 246 1.35 -7.02 12.52
N ASP A 247 2.41 -6.61 13.22
CA ASP A 247 3.15 -7.45 14.16
C ASP A 247 2.53 -7.27 15.56
N PHE A 248 1.62 -8.18 15.92
CA PHE A 248 0.86 -8.09 17.17
C PHE A 248 1.70 -8.43 18.41
N VAL A 249 2.88 -9.02 18.24
CA VAL A 249 3.84 -9.25 19.33
C VAL A 249 4.56 -7.96 19.70
N LYS A 250 4.86 -7.12 18.70
CA LYS A 250 5.47 -5.80 18.93
C LYS A 250 4.47 -4.77 19.42
N ASN A 251 3.35 -4.65 18.72
CA ASN A 251 2.31 -3.66 18.98
C ASN A 251 1.03 -4.41 19.34
N PRO A 252 0.89 -4.80 20.61
CA PRO A 252 -0.25 -5.59 21.05
C PRO A 252 -1.51 -4.72 21.03
N HIS A 253 -2.65 -5.40 20.89
CA HIS A 253 -3.99 -4.81 20.92
C HIS A 253 -4.36 -3.98 19.68
N ALA A 254 -5.66 -4.01 19.38
CA ALA A 254 -6.23 -3.32 18.24
C ALA A 254 -7.55 -2.65 18.59
N ILE A 255 -7.82 -1.52 17.96
CA ILE A 255 -9.15 -0.92 17.91
C ILE A 255 -9.64 -0.81 16.46
N ILE A 256 -10.84 -1.29 16.21
CA ILE A 256 -11.51 -1.24 14.91
C ILE A 256 -12.79 -0.44 15.07
N CYS A 257 -12.86 0.70 14.40
CA CYS A 257 -14.03 1.54 14.39
C CYS A 257 -14.67 1.62 13.01
N GLY A 258 -16.00 1.69 12.95
CA GLY A 258 -16.71 1.97 11.70
C GLY A 258 -18.21 1.83 11.83
N ALA A 259 -18.96 2.63 11.07
CA ALA A 259 -20.42 2.58 11.06
C ALA A 259 -20.95 1.24 10.53
N THR A 260 -22.24 0.95 10.72
CA THR A 260 -22.88 -0.24 10.13
C THR A 260 -22.67 -0.29 8.62
N GLY A 261 -22.34 -1.48 8.08
CA GLY A 261 -22.05 -1.66 6.65
C GLY A 261 -20.65 -1.17 6.20
N SER A 262 -19.81 -0.68 7.12
CA SER A 262 -18.43 -0.25 6.81
C SER A 262 -17.45 -1.41 6.61
N GLY A 263 -17.81 -2.64 6.96
CA GLY A 263 -16.91 -3.80 6.94
C GLY A 263 -16.23 -4.11 8.29
N LYS A 264 -16.62 -3.43 9.38
CA LYS A 264 -16.12 -3.69 10.75
C LYS A 264 -16.18 -5.17 11.14
N THR A 265 -17.35 -5.79 10.99
CA THR A 265 -17.57 -7.19 11.38
C THR A 265 -16.74 -8.15 10.54
N THR A 266 -16.65 -7.93 9.22
CA THR A 266 -15.79 -8.71 8.31
C THR A 266 -14.33 -8.65 8.72
N MET A 267 -13.82 -7.45 9.06
CA MET A 267 -12.45 -7.28 9.57
C MET A 267 -12.21 -8.04 10.88
N VAL A 268 -13.20 -8.07 11.78
CA VAL A 268 -13.11 -8.84 13.03
C VAL A 268 -13.03 -10.35 12.73
N TYR A 269 -13.88 -10.87 11.86
CA TYR A 269 -13.82 -12.27 11.41
C TYR A 269 -12.45 -12.61 10.77
N GLU A 270 -11.91 -11.72 9.95
CA GLU A 270 -10.57 -11.87 9.38
C GLU A 270 -9.47 -12.00 10.43
N MET A 271 -9.49 -11.11 11.44
CA MET A 271 -8.54 -11.20 12.54
C MET A 271 -8.71 -12.50 13.33
N MET A 272 -9.95 -12.91 13.64
CA MET A 272 -10.22 -14.15 14.37
C MET A 272 -9.69 -15.38 13.66
N LEU A 273 -9.94 -15.50 12.35
CA LEU A 273 -9.44 -16.61 11.55
C LEU A 273 -7.92 -16.64 11.53
N PHE A 274 -7.27 -15.48 11.38
CA PHE A 274 -5.82 -15.38 11.45
C PHE A 274 -5.27 -15.80 12.83
N PHE A 275 -5.86 -15.31 13.92
CA PHE A 275 -5.41 -15.65 15.27
C PHE A 275 -5.59 -17.15 15.56
N ALA A 276 -6.73 -17.73 15.16
CA ALA A 276 -6.96 -19.16 15.27
C ALA A 276 -5.93 -19.95 14.46
N HIS A 277 -5.60 -19.52 13.23
CA HIS A 277 -4.57 -20.14 12.40
C HIS A 277 -3.17 -20.08 13.05
N GLN A 278 -2.89 -19.06 13.88
CA GLN A 278 -1.67 -19.00 14.70
C GLN A 278 -1.75 -19.84 16.00
N GLY A 279 -2.81 -20.62 16.16
CA GLY A 279 -3.05 -21.46 17.32
C GLY A 279 -3.53 -20.72 18.57
N ALA A 280 -4.06 -19.50 18.44
CA ALA A 280 -4.55 -18.74 19.59
C ALA A 280 -5.87 -19.27 20.17
N ASP A 281 -6.08 -19.05 21.46
CA ASP A 281 -7.40 -19.15 22.09
C ASP A 281 -8.19 -17.85 21.91
N LEU A 282 -9.47 -17.97 21.59
CA LEU A 282 -10.35 -16.84 21.33
C LEU A 282 -11.42 -16.71 22.41
N PHE A 283 -11.51 -15.52 22.99
CA PHE A 283 -12.57 -15.11 23.92
C PHE A 283 -13.35 -13.97 23.28
N ILE A 284 -14.68 -14.05 23.26
CA ILE A 284 -15.57 -13.15 22.54
C ILE A 284 -16.57 -12.55 23.54
N ALA A 285 -16.51 -11.24 23.73
CA ALA A 285 -17.53 -10.45 24.39
C ALA A 285 -18.41 -9.78 23.33
N ASP A 286 -19.68 -10.18 23.28
CA ASP A 286 -20.67 -9.60 22.37
C ASP A 286 -21.91 -9.17 23.16
N PRO A 287 -21.93 -7.94 23.70
CA PRO A 287 -23.03 -7.41 24.50
C PRO A 287 -24.32 -7.22 23.69
N LYS A 288 -24.24 -7.22 22.35
CA LYS A 288 -25.39 -7.00 21.46
C LYS A 288 -26.03 -8.28 20.95
N ARG A 289 -25.44 -9.45 21.21
CA ARG A 289 -25.87 -10.72 20.60
C ARG A 289 -25.97 -10.57 19.08
N SER A 290 -24.93 -10.01 18.49
CA SER A 290 -24.74 -9.88 17.05
C SER A 290 -24.37 -11.24 16.44
N ASP A 291 -23.95 -11.24 15.18
CA ASP A 291 -23.56 -12.44 14.43
C ASP A 291 -22.46 -13.24 15.14
N LEU A 292 -21.58 -12.58 15.91
CA LEU A 292 -20.49 -13.23 16.65
C LEU A 292 -20.99 -14.17 17.75
N SER A 293 -22.18 -13.92 18.32
CA SER A 293 -22.78 -14.82 19.31
C SER A 293 -23.11 -16.21 18.74
N GLY A 294 -23.34 -16.32 17.43
CA GLY A 294 -23.60 -17.58 16.74
C GLY A 294 -22.41 -18.54 16.74
N LEU A 295 -21.18 -18.02 16.91
CA LEU A 295 -19.96 -18.83 16.96
C LEU A 295 -19.87 -19.72 18.21
N LYS A 296 -20.78 -19.54 19.17
CA LYS A 296 -20.86 -20.38 20.38
C LYS A 296 -20.97 -21.89 20.06
N TYR A 297 -21.54 -22.25 18.92
CA TYR A 297 -21.68 -23.67 18.53
C TYR A 297 -20.40 -24.29 17.96
N TRP A 298 -19.38 -23.47 17.68
CA TRP A 298 -18.19 -23.89 16.92
C TRP A 298 -16.88 -23.70 17.71
N ILE A 299 -16.90 -22.88 18.77
CA ILE A 299 -15.73 -22.59 19.60
C ILE A 299 -15.66 -23.58 20.78
N PRO A 300 -14.49 -24.19 21.08
CA PRO A 300 -14.30 -24.99 22.29
C PRO A 300 -14.59 -24.20 23.58
N ASN A 301 -15.18 -24.86 24.59
CA ASN A 301 -15.51 -24.24 25.89
C ASN A 301 -16.38 -22.97 25.76
N SER A 302 -17.26 -22.93 24.76
CA SER A 302 -17.98 -21.73 24.34
C SER A 302 -18.84 -21.05 25.41
N ASP A 303 -19.33 -21.77 26.41
CA ASP A 303 -20.04 -21.18 27.55
C ASP A 303 -19.19 -20.17 28.33
N SER A 304 -17.86 -20.33 28.27
CA SER A 304 -16.90 -19.43 28.88
C SER A 304 -16.15 -18.54 27.88
N SER A 305 -16.13 -18.94 26.60
CA SER A 305 -15.39 -18.25 25.54
C SER A 305 -16.25 -17.31 24.71
N VAL A 306 -17.57 -17.46 24.69
CA VAL A 306 -18.50 -16.55 23.99
C VAL A 306 -19.57 -16.07 24.96
N VAL A 307 -19.49 -14.80 25.37
CA VAL A 307 -20.31 -14.23 26.44
C VAL A 307 -21.06 -12.97 25.98
N ASN A 308 -22.27 -12.78 26.52
CA ASN A 308 -23.14 -11.69 26.09
C ASN A 308 -23.66 -10.81 27.24
N THR A 309 -23.78 -11.35 28.45
CA THR A 309 -24.32 -10.57 29.58
C THR A 309 -23.21 -9.82 30.32
N PRO A 310 -23.50 -8.65 30.92
CA PRO A 310 -22.48 -7.88 31.63
C PRO A 310 -21.74 -8.67 32.71
N GLY A 311 -22.45 -9.48 33.50
CA GLY A 311 -21.83 -10.32 34.53
C GLY A 311 -20.92 -11.42 33.96
N GLN A 312 -21.28 -12.00 32.81
CA GLN A 312 -20.40 -12.97 32.15
C GLN A 312 -19.15 -12.30 31.57
N ILE A 313 -19.28 -11.09 30.99
CA ILE A 313 -18.15 -10.30 30.49
C ILE A 313 -17.19 -9.94 31.63
N ALA A 314 -17.72 -9.51 32.78
CA ALA A 314 -16.92 -9.24 33.98
C ALA A 314 -16.15 -10.48 34.46
N LYS A 315 -16.84 -11.63 34.55
CA LYS A 315 -16.22 -12.90 34.93
C LYS A 315 -15.14 -13.34 33.93
N MET A 316 -15.38 -13.19 32.63
CA MET A 316 -14.42 -13.56 31.59
C MET A 316 -13.17 -12.67 31.65
N THR A 317 -13.35 -11.35 31.73
CA THR A 317 -12.21 -10.42 31.82
C THR A 317 -11.40 -10.61 33.11
N SER A 318 -12.06 -10.86 34.24
CA SER A 318 -11.40 -11.23 35.50
C SER A 318 -10.58 -12.52 35.36
N ARG A 319 -11.13 -13.55 34.71
CA ARG A 319 -10.40 -14.81 34.42
C ARG A 319 -9.14 -14.56 33.60
N LEU A 320 -9.22 -13.71 32.58
CA LEU A 320 -8.07 -13.37 31.74
C LEU A 320 -6.99 -12.61 32.52
N VAL A 321 -7.38 -11.71 33.42
CA VAL A 321 -6.45 -11.03 34.35
C VAL A 321 -5.75 -12.04 35.26
N ASN A 322 -6.48 -12.97 35.86
CA ASN A 322 -5.88 -13.99 36.72
C ASN A 322 -4.89 -14.86 35.96
N LEU A 323 -5.27 -15.34 34.77
CA LEU A 323 -4.37 -16.12 33.92
C LEU A 323 -3.14 -15.33 33.48
N MET A 324 -3.27 -14.03 33.25
CA MET A 324 -2.14 -13.13 33.00
C MET A 324 -1.17 -13.13 34.18
N ASN A 325 -1.69 -12.93 35.39
CA ASN A 325 -0.91 -12.88 36.62
C ASN A 325 -0.24 -14.24 36.91
N ASP A 326 -0.95 -15.35 36.70
CA ASP A 326 -0.41 -16.70 36.83
C ASP A 326 0.76 -16.92 35.86
N ARG A 327 0.65 -16.44 34.61
CA ARG A 327 1.77 -16.49 33.65
C ARG A 327 2.96 -15.66 34.13
N TYR A 328 2.72 -14.50 34.72
CA TYR A 328 3.76 -13.66 35.32
C TYR A 328 4.48 -14.33 36.47
N GLU A 329 3.73 -14.94 37.39
CA GLU A 329 4.30 -15.61 38.56
C GLU A 329 5.09 -16.87 38.17
N ASN A 330 4.55 -17.68 37.26
CA ASN A 330 5.14 -18.98 36.92
C ASN A 330 6.30 -18.88 35.91
N PHE A 331 6.24 -17.98 34.92
CA PHE A 331 7.21 -17.94 33.81
C PHE A 331 8.12 -16.72 33.81
N PHE A 332 7.65 -15.58 34.31
CA PHE A 332 8.35 -14.30 34.21
C PHE A 332 8.89 -13.77 35.55
N SER A 333 8.68 -14.50 36.65
CA SER A 333 9.22 -14.14 37.97
C SER A 333 10.75 -14.28 38.00
N SER A 334 11.40 -13.50 38.87
CA SER A 334 12.87 -13.40 38.96
C SER A 334 13.61 -14.71 39.24
N LYS A 335 12.91 -15.75 39.71
CA LYS A 335 13.46 -17.09 39.95
C LYS A 335 13.53 -17.95 38.68
N HIS A 336 12.67 -17.72 37.69
CA HIS A 336 12.52 -18.57 36.51
C HIS A 336 12.67 -17.81 35.17
N GLY A 337 12.58 -16.47 35.20
CA GLY A 337 12.57 -15.60 34.04
C GLY A 337 13.94 -15.10 33.57
N LYS A 338 14.28 -15.31 32.28
CA LYS A 338 15.36 -14.54 31.63
C LYS A 338 14.83 -13.18 31.16
N ARG A 339 15.61 -12.11 31.37
CA ARG A 339 15.24 -10.75 30.94
C ARG A 339 14.94 -10.70 29.43
N GLY A 340 13.82 -10.07 29.07
CA GLY A 340 13.41 -9.86 27.68
C GLY A 340 12.65 -11.02 27.04
N GLN A 341 12.33 -12.08 27.79
CA GLN A 341 11.49 -13.17 27.30
C GLN A 341 10.00 -12.85 27.37
N ASN A 342 9.24 -13.45 26.47
CA ASN A 342 7.78 -13.36 26.36
C ASN A 342 7.17 -14.75 26.27
N TYR A 343 5.84 -14.82 26.15
CA TYR A 343 5.08 -16.06 26.06
C TYR A 343 5.59 -17.04 24.97
N ILE A 344 6.12 -16.53 23.85
CA ILE A 344 6.72 -17.33 22.77
C ILE A 344 7.94 -18.10 23.27
N SER A 345 8.75 -17.49 24.14
CA SER A 345 9.99 -18.11 24.67
C SER A 345 9.70 -19.35 25.52
N TYR A 346 8.51 -19.39 26.12
CA TYR A 346 7.99 -20.49 26.92
C TYR A 346 6.96 -21.32 26.18
N ASN A 347 6.82 -21.09 24.86
CA ASN A 347 5.86 -21.73 23.97
C ASN A 347 4.45 -21.79 24.57
N LEU A 348 4.06 -20.69 25.24
CA LEU A 348 2.71 -20.55 25.76
C LEU A 348 1.76 -20.20 24.64
N ARG A 349 0.52 -20.67 24.76
CA ARG A 349 -0.52 -20.38 23.77
C ARG A 349 -0.94 -18.91 23.84
N PRO A 350 -0.99 -18.17 22.71
CA PRO A 350 -1.52 -16.80 22.70
C PRO A 350 -3.02 -16.81 22.98
N ILE A 351 -3.51 -15.78 23.65
CA ILE A 351 -4.94 -15.58 23.96
C ILE A 351 -5.38 -14.25 23.39
N VAL A 352 -6.57 -14.22 22.78
CA VAL A 352 -7.14 -13.02 22.18
C VAL A 352 -8.54 -12.79 22.71
N LEU A 353 -8.75 -11.64 23.33
CA LEU A 353 -10.06 -11.13 23.70
C LEU A 353 -10.60 -10.23 22.59
N ILE A 354 -11.68 -10.64 21.94
CA ILE A 354 -12.45 -9.84 20.99
C ILE A 354 -13.63 -9.25 21.73
N PHE A 355 -13.72 -7.92 21.76
CA PHE A 355 -14.84 -7.20 22.34
C PHE A 355 -15.61 -6.49 21.24
N ASP A 356 -16.74 -7.04 20.82
CA ASP A 356 -17.61 -6.39 19.84
C ASP A 356 -18.45 -5.29 20.51
N GLU A 357 -18.46 -4.13 19.90
CA GLU A 357 -19.26 -2.99 20.32
C GLU A 357 -19.11 -2.62 21.81
N ILE A 358 -17.87 -2.37 22.25
CA ILE A 358 -17.57 -1.97 23.63
C ILE A 358 -18.41 -0.78 24.10
N ALA A 359 -18.70 0.18 23.22
CA ALA A 359 -19.54 1.34 23.54
C ALA A 359 -20.94 0.97 24.04
N SER A 360 -21.53 -0.11 23.51
CA SER A 360 -22.85 -0.56 23.95
C SER A 360 -22.80 -1.22 25.32
N PHE A 361 -21.71 -1.92 25.65
CA PHE A 361 -21.50 -2.49 26.97
C PHE A 361 -21.26 -1.41 28.03
N MET A 362 -20.40 -0.43 27.75
CA MET A 362 -20.06 0.65 28.69
C MET A 362 -21.29 1.50 29.09
N ALA A 363 -22.33 1.51 28.25
CA ALA A 363 -23.58 2.21 28.50
C ALA A 363 -24.60 1.42 29.34
N MET A 364 -24.39 0.12 29.61
CA MET A 364 -25.37 -0.73 30.31
C MET A 364 -25.40 -0.51 31.82
N ASP A 365 -24.42 -1.07 32.54
CA ASP A 365 -24.29 -0.98 34.00
C ASP A 365 -22.95 -0.32 34.33
N LYS A 366 -23.01 0.86 34.95
CA LYS A 366 -21.81 1.66 35.24
C LYS A 366 -20.83 0.97 36.19
N LYS A 367 -21.32 0.18 37.15
CA LYS A 367 -20.46 -0.50 38.13
C LYS A 367 -19.70 -1.64 37.45
N ILE A 368 -20.42 -2.46 36.68
CA ILE A 368 -19.82 -3.58 35.95
C ILE A 368 -18.92 -3.06 34.81
N ALA A 369 -19.34 -2.00 34.11
CA ALA A 369 -18.53 -1.36 33.09
C ALA A 369 -17.20 -0.87 33.65
N LYS A 370 -17.23 -0.25 34.85
CA LYS A 370 -16.02 0.22 35.53
C LYS A 370 -15.07 -0.92 35.91
N GLU A 371 -15.60 -2.01 36.46
CA GLU A 371 -14.83 -3.22 36.78
C GLU A 371 -14.15 -3.80 35.52
N VAL A 372 -14.90 -3.93 34.42
CA VAL A 372 -14.38 -4.43 33.14
C VAL A 372 -13.36 -3.47 32.53
N GLU A 373 -13.57 -2.16 32.62
CA GLU A 373 -12.59 -1.15 32.19
C GLU A 373 -11.26 -1.33 32.93
N ASP A 374 -11.31 -1.57 34.24
CA ASP A 374 -10.12 -1.76 35.06
C ASP A 374 -9.40 -3.09 34.73
N HIS A 375 -10.14 -4.17 34.46
CA HIS A 375 -9.56 -5.42 33.92
C HIS A 375 -8.90 -5.20 32.55
N LEU A 376 -9.58 -4.50 31.63
CA LEU A 376 -9.06 -4.22 30.29
C LEU A 376 -7.76 -3.40 30.37
N LYS A 377 -7.69 -2.39 31.25
CA LYS A 377 -6.46 -1.62 31.46
C LYS A 377 -5.30 -2.50 31.90
N GLN A 378 -5.52 -3.41 32.85
CA GLN A 378 -4.47 -4.34 33.30
C GLN A 378 -3.98 -5.22 32.14
N ILE A 379 -4.91 -5.83 31.39
CA ILE A 379 -4.57 -6.67 30.23
C ILE A 379 -3.83 -5.87 29.16
N ILE A 380 -4.25 -4.64 28.87
CA ILE A 380 -3.63 -3.84 27.82
C ILE A 380 -2.21 -3.38 28.22
N MET A 381 -2.00 -3.07 29.50
CA MET A 381 -0.71 -2.61 29.99
C MET A 381 0.32 -3.74 30.18
N MET A 382 -0.14 -4.96 30.53
CA MET A 382 0.73 -6.08 30.91
C MET A 382 0.60 -7.31 29.99
N GLY A 383 -0.45 -7.40 29.18
CA GLY A 383 -0.78 -8.59 28.39
C GLY A 383 0.24 -8.95 27.33
N ARG A 384 1.03 -7.98 26.83
CA ARG A 384 2.04 -8.19 25.78
C ARG A 384 3.02 -9.32 26.09
N GLN A 385 3.58 -9.31 27.30
CA GLN A 385 4.59 -10.30 27.69
C GLN A 385 3.95 -11.66 27.97
N ALA A 386 2.76 -11.63 28.59
CA ALA A 386 1.95 -12.81 28.88
C ALA A 386 1.27 -13.43 27.64
N GLY A 387 1.30 -12.76 26.49
CA GLY A 387 0.67 -13.24 25.25
C GLY A 387 -0.85 -13.14 25.26
N ILE A 388 -1.42 -12.12 25.93
CA ILE A 388 -2.85 -11.84 25.96
C ILE A 388 -3.12 -10.54 25.21
N TYR A 389 -3.93 -10.63 24.17
CA TYR A 389 -4.25 -9.54 23.24
C TYR A 389 -5.71 -9.14 23.34
N VAL A 390 -6.01 -7.90 22.94
CA VAL A 390 -7.37 -7.35 23.00
C VAL A 390 -7.68 -6.68 21.67
N ILE A 391 -8.81 -7.04 21.06
CA ILE A 391 -9.35 -6.40 19.86
C ILE A 391 -10.66 -5.75 20.27
N LEU A 392 -10.67 -4.43 20.32
CA LEU A 392 -11.87 -3.66 20.59
C LEU A 392 -12.54 -3.26 19.27
N SER A 393 -13.84 -3.51 19.19
CA SER A 393 -14.67 -3.10 18.07
C SER A 393 -15.70 -2.07 18.57
N THR A 394 -15.97 -1.03 17.79
CA THR A 394 -17.09 -0.11 18.06
C THR A 394 -17.58 0.64 16.83
N GLN A 395 -18.86 0.97 16.77
CA GLN A 395 -19.42 1.83 15.74
C GLN A 395 -19.15 3.31 16.00
N LYS A 396 -19.10 3.71 17.28
CA LYS A 396 -18.90 5.10 17.71
C LYS A 396 -17.82 5.13 18.79
N PRO A 397 -16.63 5.65 18.48
CA PRO A 397 -15.51 5.69 19.40
C PRO A 397 -15.70 6.90 20.33
N MET A 398 -16.65 6.83 21.26
CA MET A 398 -16.87 7.91 22.24
C MET A 398 -15.82 7.82 23.36
N ALA A 399 -15.41 8.95 23.93
CA ALA A 399 -14.42 8.97 25.01
C ALA A 399 -14.90 8.20 26.25
N GLU A 400 -16.22 8.18 26.48
CA GLU A 400 -16.88 7.40 27.52
C GLU A 400 -16.82 5.88 27.25
N ALA A 401 -16.79 5.49 25.97
CA ALA A 401 -16.74 4.09 25.57
C ALA A 401 -15.31 3.54 25.54
N VAL A 402 -14.37 4.34 25.02
CA VAL A 402 -12.95 4.00 24.96
C VAL A 402 -12.15 5.21 25.46
N PRO A 403 -11.79 5.23 26.75
CA PRO A 403 -10.96 6.28 27.32
C PRO A 403 -9.61 6.41 26.59
N THR A 404 -9.07 7.62 26.53
CA THR A 404 -7.77 7.92 25.91
C THR A 404 -6.65 7.00 26.39
N ALA A 405 -6.61 6.70 27.70
CA ALA A 405 -5.61 5.78 28.28
C ALA A 405 -5.66 4.35 27.71
N ILE A 406 -6.85 3.87 27.31
CA ILE A 406 -7.00 2.56 26.64
C ILE A 406 -6.64 2.69 25.17
N ARG A 407 -7.14 3.74 24.50
CA ARG A 407 -6.92 3.98 23.07
C ARG A 407 -5.43 4.16 22.73
N ASP A 408 -4.70 4.92 23.52
CA ASP A 408 -3.31 5.25 23.24
C ASP A 408 -2.38 4.03 23.36
N GLN A 409 -2.83 2.96 24.02
CA GLN A 409 -2.16 1.67 24.10
C GLN A 409 -2.56 0.70 22.98
N MET A 410 -3.51 1.07 22.11
CA MET A 410 -3.90 0.26 20.96
C MET A 410 -2.89 0.48 19.83
N GLY A 411 -2.01 -0.51 19.65
CA GLY A 411 -0.93 -0.45 18.66
C GLY A 411 -1.40 -0.53 17.21
N LEU A 412 -2.58 -1.10 16.97
CA LEU A 412 -3.28 -1.07 15.69
C LEU A 412 -4.59 -0.30 15.82
N ARG A 413 -4.78 0.72 14.98
CA ARG A 413 -6.01 1.53 14.95
C ARG A 413 -6.55 1.54 13.53
N ILE A 414 -7.78 1.06 13.34
CA ILE A 414 -8.44 1.00 12.04
C ILE A 414 -9.75 1.78 12.11
N ALA A 415 -9.97 2.68 11.16
CA ALA A 415 -11.21 3.41 10.99
C ALA A 415 -11.80 3.12 9.61
N LEU A 416 -12.88 2.34 9.55
CA LEU A 416 -13.54 1.89 8.32
C LEU A 416 -14.79 2.73 7.99
N GLY A 417 -14.99 2.94 6.70
CA GLY A 417 -16.09 3.71 6.15
C GLY A 417 -15.93 5.21 6.34
N LYS A 418 -16.99 5.94 5.98
CA LYS A 418 -17.06 7.40 6.14
C LYS A 418 -17.46 7.75 7.57
N MET A 419 -16.57 8.45 8.28
CA MET A 419 -16.82 8.95 9.63
C MET A 419 -16.77 10.48 9.64
N SER A 420 -17.26 11.10 10.73
CA SER A 420 -17.01 12.52 10.97
C SER A 420 -15.52 12.74 11.27
N LYS A 421 -15.03 13.98 11.10
CA LYS A 421 -13.65 14.34 11.49
C LYS A 421 -13.36 13.93 12.93
N SER A 422 -14.27 14.28 13.85
CA SER A 422 -14.19 13.88 15.26
C SER A 422 -14.14 12.36 15.44
N GLY A 423 -14.91 11.57 14.69
CA GLY A 423 -14.85 10.11 14.77
C GLY A 423 -13.50 9.53 14.34
N TYR A 424 -12.88 10.10 13.30
CA TYR A 424 -11.52 9.72 12.90
C TYR A 424 -10.49 10.09 13.97
N HIS A 425 -10.55 11.32 14.50
CA HIS A 425 -9.68 11.77 15.59
C HIS A 425 -9.79 10.85 16.83
N MET A 426 -11.02 10.53 17.24
CA MET A 426 -11.25 9.68 18.40
C MET A 426 -10.77 8.24 18.22
N THR A 427 -10.71 7.72 16.98
CA THR A 427 -10.22 6.37 16.70
C THR A 427 -8.71 6.33 16.53
N LEU A 428 -8.19 7.22 15.70
CA LEU A 428 -6.82 7.14 15.23
C LEU A 428 -5.89 7.93 16.16
N GLY A 429 -6.30 9.09 16.69
CA GLY A 429 -5.45 10.03 17.44
C GLY A 429 -5.50 11.48 16.93
N ASP A 430 -4.72 12.36 17.58
CA ASP A 430 -4.74 13.83 17.39
C ASP A 430 -3.41 14.42 16.87
N ASP A 431 -2.42 13.57 16.56
CA ASP A 431 -1.04 14.02 16.29
C ASP A 431 -0.79 14.52 14.85
N TRP A 432 -1.83 14.66 14.02
CA TRP A 432 -1.71 15.08 12.62
C TRP A 432 -2.70 16.16 12.23
N ASP A 433 -2.23 17.06 11.36
CA ASP A 433 -3.01 18.20 10.86
C ASP A 433 -4.18 17.78 9.95
N SER A 434 -3.97 16.73 9.14
CA SER A 434 -4.96 16.26 8.17
C SER A 434 -4.75 14.80 7.79
N LEU A 435 -5.85 14.17 7.36
CA LEU A 435 -5.82 12.81 6.84
C LEU A 435 -5.60 12.84 5.32
N PRO A 436 -4.82 11.90 4.76
CA PRO A 436 -4.68 11.75 3.32
C PRO A 436 -6.03 11.42 2.65
N SER A 437 -6.13 11.65 1.35
CA SER A 437 -7.32 11.25 0.59
C SER A 437 -7.45 9.72 0.53
N ALA A 438 -8.49 9.16 1.14
CA ALA A 438 -8.83 7.73 1.03
C ALA A 438 -10.11 7.50 0.21
N GLU A 439 -10.17 6.34 -0.45
CA GLU A 439 -11.38 5.88 -1.12
C GLU A 439 -12.49 5.58 -0.11
N VAL A 440 -13.72 5.96 -0.45
CA VAL A 440 -14.89 5.65 0.37
C VAL A 440 -15.53 4.35 -0.14
N GLY A 441 -15.89 3.46 0.79
CA GLY A 441 -16.60 2.22 0.48
C GLY A 441 -16.54 1.23 1.63
N THR A 442 -17.26 0.12 1.50
CA THR A 442 -17.21 -0.99 2.45
C THR A 442 -15.82 -1.63 2.47
N GLY A 443 -15.27 -1.84 3.66
CA GLY A 443 -13.91 -2.32 3.89
C GLY A 443 -12.83 -1.26 3.65
N LYS A 444 -13.17 -0.02 3.29
CA LYS A 444 -12.18 1.03 3.00
C LYS A 444 -12.15 2.08 4.10
N GLY A 445 -10.99 2.66 4.36
CA GLY A 445 -10.84 3.72 5.36
C GLY A 445 -9.38 4.02 5.64
N TYR A 446 -9.04 4.12 6.92
CA TYR A 446 -7.70 4.47 7.39
C TYR A 446 -7.17 3.44 8.37
N ILE A 447 -5.84 3.31 8.38
CA ILE A 447 -5.10 2.48 9.31
C ILE A 447 -3.92 3.26 9.88
N TYR A 448 -3.67 3.06 11.16
CA TYR A 448 -2.47 3.50 11.83
C TYR A 448 -1.88 2.34 12.64
N ILE A 449 -0.57 2.14 12.49
CA ILE A 449 0.17 1.07 13.18
C ILE A 449 1.38 1.70 13.83
N ASP A 450 1.49 1.54 15.15
CA ASP A 450 2.61 2.07 15.91
C ASP A 450 3.95 1.47 15.47
N GLY A 451 5.04 2.21 15.64
CA GLY A 451 6.40 1.71 15.36
C GLY A 451 6.75 1.55 13.87
N LEU A 452 5.89 1.95 12.93
CA LEU A 452 6.20 2.00 11.49
C LEU A 452 6.75 3.37 11.03
N ASN A 453 7.01 4.30 11.96
CA ASN A 453 7.45 5.67 11.69
C ASN A 453 6.56 6.41 10.68
N TRP A 454 5.25 6.18 10.76
CA TRP A 454 4.26 6.89 9.97
C TRP A 454 3.95 8.23 10.64
N SER A 455 3.97 9.31 9.87
CA SER A 455 3.59 10.63 10.35
C SER A 455 2.08 10.74 10.51
N ASN A 456 1.32 10.15 9.57
CA ASN A 456 -0.13 10.22 9.53
C ASN A 456 -0.75 8.81 9.37
N PRO A 457 -2.04 8.62 9.69
CA PRO A 457 -2.77 7.42 9.27
C PRO A 457 -2.78 7.25 7.75
N HIS A 458 -2.66 6.00 7.30
CA HIS A 458 -2.57 5.65 5.89
C HIS A 458 -3.93 5.19 5.33
N PRO A 459 -4.21 5.40 4.03
CA PRO A 459 -5.35 4.77 3.37
C PRO A 459 -5.26 3.24 3.45
N PHE A 460 -6.41 2.63 3.72
CA PHE A 460 -6.56 1.22 3.98
C PHE A 460 -7.77 0.63 3.26
N GLU A 461 -7.59 -0.59 2.77
CA GLU A 461 -8.65 -1.45 2.31
C GLU A 461 -8.46 -2.78 3.01
N ALA A 462 -9.39 -3.12 3.90
CA ALA A 462 -9.41 -4.37 4.64
C ALA A 462 -9.34 -5.56 3.68
N PRO A 463 -8.74 -6.69 4.08
CA PRO A 463 -8.89 -7.93 3.35
C PRO A 463 -10.37 -8.26 3.09
N TYR A 464 -10.60 -9.27 2.25
CA TYR A 464 -11.95 -9.76 1.96
C TYR A 464 -11.99 -11.26 2.16
N ILE A 465 -12.81 -11.69 3.12
CA ILE A 465 -13.26 -13.08 3.22
C ILE A 465 -14.52 -13.27 2.39
N ASP A 466 -14.48 -14.24 1.49
CA ASP A 466 -15.65 -14.75 0.82
C ASP A 466 -16.30 -15.85 1.69
N MET A 467 -17.26 -15.43 2.52
CA MET A 467 -17.99 -16.26 3.47
C MET A 467 -18.81 -17.37 2.81
N ASP A 468 -19.15 -17.24 1.52
CA ASP A 468 -19.88 -18.29 0.80
C ASP A 468 -18.92 -19.41 0.34
N SER A 469 -17.66 -19.04 0.07
CA SER A 469 -16.63 -19.99 -0.39
C SER A 469 -15.92 -20.70 0.76
N ILE A 470 -15.66 -19.99 1.86
CA ILE A 470 -15.02 -20.54 3.05
C ILE A 470 -16.13 -20.93 4.01
N ASN A 471 -16.23 -22.21 4.36
CA ASN A 471 -17.04 -22.64 5.50
C ASN A 471 -16.38 -22.10 6.78
N TYR A 472 -16.72 -20.85 7.12
CA TYR A 472 -15.97 -20.03 8.07
C TYR A 472 -15.96 -20.67 9.45
N GLU A 473 -17.12 -21.12 9.91
CA GLU A 473 -17.31 -21.70 11.23
C GLU A 473 -16.55 -23.01 11.40
N GLU A 474 -16.62 -23.91 10.42
CA GLU A 474 -15.86 -25.17 10.44
C GLU A 474 -14.35 -24.91 10.37
N THR A 475 -13.93 -23.97 9.52
CA THR A 475 -12.51 -23.61 9.38
C THR A 475 -11.97 -23.02 10.69
N LEU A 476 -12.74 -22.14 11.32
CA LEU A 476 -12.38 -21.55 12.61
C LEU A 476 -12.26 -22.64 13.68
N ALA A 477 -13.25 -23.53 13.80
CA ALA A 477 -13.25 -24.63 14.75
C ALA A 477 -12.02 -25.55 14.55
N HIS A 478 -11.72 -25.89 13.28
CA HIS A 478 -10.57 -26.71 12.93
C HIS A 478 -9.25 -26.07 13.38
N PHE A 479 -9.05 -24.78 13.12
CA PHE A 479 -7.83 -24.08 13.55
C PHE A 479 -7.71 -23.98 15.07
N LEU A 480 -8.81 -23.75 15.79
CA LEU A 480 -8.79 -23.73 17.26
C LEU A 480 -8.38 -25.10 17.84
N GLN A 481 -8.87 -26.19 17.25
CA GLN A 481 -8.51 -27.55 17.65
C GLN A 481 -7.04 -27.88 17.35
N LEU A 482 -6.52 -27.46 16.19
CA LEU A 482 -5.10 -27.62 15.87
C LEU A 482 -4.22 -26.85 16.87
N GLY A 483 -4.63 -25.63 17.25
CA GLY A 483 -3.97 -24.87 18.30
C GLY A 483 -3.92 -25.62 19.64
N GLU A 484 -5.05 -26.20 20.09
CA GLU A 484 -5.07 -27.01 21.32
C GLU A 484 -4.07 -28.17 21.24
N GLN A 485 -4.03 -28.90 20.14
CA GLN A 485 -3.11 -30.02 19.96
C GLN A 485 -1.64 -29.59 19.94
N GLN A 486 -1.34 -28.46 19.31
CA GLN A 486 0.01 -27.90 19.22
C GLN A 486 0.56 -27.52 20.60
N PHE A 487 -0.29 -26.98 21.48
CA PHE A 487 0.13 -26.46 22.79
C PHE A 487 -0.16 -27.42 23.96
N ALA A 488 -0.89 -28.53 23.74
CA ALA A 488 -1.27 -29.50 24.78
C ALA A 488 -0.09 -30.24 25.44
N GLN A 489 1.07 -30.34 24.79
CA GLN A 489 2.21 -31.13 25.33
C GLN A 489 3.04 -30.41 26.40
N GLU A 490 2.81 -29.12 26.66
CA GLU A 490 3.66 -28.33 27.55
C GLU A 490 2.95 -27.72 28.76
N GLU A 491 1.62 -27.60 28.76
CA GLU A 491 0.86 -27.24 29.97
C GLU A 491 0.96 -28.29 31.10
N TYR A 492 1.42 -29.52 30.79
CA TYR A 492 1.59 -30.62 31.75
C TYR A 492 3.05 -30.93 32.13
N LYS A 493 4.04 -30.16 31.65
CA LYS A 493 5.46 -30.42 31.92
C LYS A 493 6.09 -29.57 33.03
N ASN A 494 5.34 -28.63 33.64
CA ASN A 494 5.85 -27.81 34.74
C ASN A 494 4.91 -27.84 35.94
#